data_AF-A0A821N143-F1
#
_entry.id   AF-A0A821N143-F1
#
_cell.length_a   1.000
_cell.length_b   1.000
_cell.length_c   1.000
_cell.angle_alpha   90.00
_cell.angle_beta   90.00
_cell.angle_gamma   90.00
#
_symmetry.space_group_name_H-M   'P 1'
#
loop_
_entity.id
_entity.type
_entity.pdbx_description
1 polymer ?
#
loop_
_entity_poly.entity_id
_entity_poly.type
_entity_poly.pdbx_seq_one_letter_code
_entity_poly.pdbx_strand_id
1 'polypeptide(L)' 'FDCKTPIELSTYSNYTYTIYTLHFRDVIDHIFYDSKKFQFQDSIPMPTHEQVTEFTALPSCKIPSDYLAIVTELEMLKSH' A
#
# COMPACT_ATOMS: atom_id res chain seq x y z
N PHE A 1 25.70 -16.94 4.18
CA PHE A 1 25.16 -16.05 5.22
C PHE A 1 23.68 -16.37 5.36
N ASP A 2 23.29 -17.03 6.45
CA ASP A 2 21.89 -17.38 6.73
C ASP A 2 21.31 -16.30 7.67
N CYS A 3 20.91 -15.17 7.07
CA CYS A 3 20.33 -14.04 7.82
C CYS A 3 18.82 -14.28 7.96
N LYS A 4 18.40 -14.90 9.06
CA LYS A 4 16.98 -15.11 9.35
C LYS A 4 16.44 -13.93 10.15
N THR A 5 15.41 -13.28 9.63
CA THR A 5 14.66 -12.27 10.39
C THR A 5 13.74 -12.97 11.39
N PRO A 6 13.66 -12.49 12.65
CA PRO A 6 12.73 -13.05 13.65
C PRO A 6 11.27 -12.61 13.42
N ILE A 7 11.06 -11.59 12.59
CA ILE A 7 9.75 -11.00 12.28
C ILE A 7 9.14 -11.74 11.09
N GLU A 8 7.90 -12.18 11.21
CA GLU A 8 7.16 -12.78 10.10
C GLU A 8 6.38 -11.68 9.37
N LEU A 9 7.00 -11.11 8.34
CA LEU A 9 6.42 -9.97 7.63
C LEU A 9 5.33 -10.42 6.65
N SER A 10 4.16 -9.82 6.77
CA SER A 10 3.05 -9.91 5.80
C SER A 10 2.65 -8.52 5.33
N THR A 11 1.95 -8.45 4.19
CA THR A 11 1.44 -7.21 3.61
C THR A 11 0.23 -7.52 2.73
N TYR A 12 -0.69 -6.56 2.60
CA TYR A 12 -1.73 -6.62 1.56
C TYR A 12 -1.17 -6.04 0.27
N SER A 13 -1.27 -6.79 -0.83
CA SER A 13 -0.54 -6.52 -2.08
C SER A 13 -1.42 -6.39 -3.34
N ASN A 14 -2.74 -6.30 -3.18
CA ASN A 14 -3.64 -6.23 -4.33
C ASN A 14 -3.83 -4.77 -4.81
N TYR A 15 -2.74 -4.17 -5.29
CA TYR A 15 -2.71 -2.84 -5.89
C TYR A 15 -2.17 -2.92 -7.33
N THR A 16 -2.72 -2.11 -8.24
CA THR A 16 -2.18 -2.01 -9.60
C THR A 16 -0.97 -1.07 -9.68
N TYR A 17 -0.96 -0.02 -8.86
CA TYR A 17 0.16 0.91 -8.69
C TYR A 17 -0.01 1.68 -7.37
N THR A 18 1.09 2.10 -6.76
CA THR A 18 1.13 3.01 -5.60
C THR A 18 1.76 4.35 -5.96
N ILE A 19 2.45 4.41 -7.12
CA ILE A 19 2.93 5.64 -7.75
C ILE A 19 2.39 5.73 -9.18
N TYR A 20 1.98 6.92 -9.61
CA TYR A 20 1.53 7.14 -10.99
C TYR A 20 2.04 8.47 -11.55
N THR A 21 3.11 8.41 -12.34
CA THR A 21 3.65 9.55 -13.07
C THR A 21 3.43 9.37 -14.58
N LEU A 22 3.77 10.39 -15.37
CA LEU A 22 3.65 10.35 -16.83
C LEU A 22 4.42 9.18 -17.47
N HIS A 23 5.57 8.80 -16.89
CA HIS A 23 6.49 7.83 -17.47
C HIS A 23 6.70 6.57 -16.62
N PHE A 24 6.23 6.57 -15.37
CA PHE A 24 6.47 5.47 -14.44
C PHE A 24 5.28 5.21 -13.54
N ARG A 25 4.91 3.94 -13.42
CA ARG A 25 3.76 3.45 -12.67
C ARG A 25 4.10 2.06 -12.17
N ASP A 26 4.09 1.87 -10.86
CA ASP A 26 4.44 0.58 -10.24
C ASP A 26 3.94 0.52 -8.80
N VAL A 27 4.08 -0.63 -8.16
CA VAL A 27 3.87 -0.81 -6.72
C VAL A 27 5.24 -0.77 -6.03
N ILE A 28 5.55 0.35 -5.38
CA ILE A 28 6.82 0.54 -4.66
C ILE A 28 6.65 0.86 -3.18
N ASP A 29 5.40 0.98 -2.73
CA ASP A 29 5.03 1.25 -1.33
C ASP A 29 4.35 0.03 -0.72
N HIS A 30 4.69 -0.25 0.54
CA HIS A 30 4.14 -1.39 1.27
C HIS A 30 3.98 -1.05 2.76
N ILE A 31 2.88 -1.49 3.36
CA ILE A 31 2.74 -1.54 4.82
C ILE A 31 3.02 -2.99 5.25
N PHE A 32 4.27 -3.26 5.62
CA PHE A 32 4.64 -4.53 6.22
C PHE A 32 4.26 -4.55 7.71
N TYR A 33 3.68 -5.66 8.16
CA TYR A 33 3.36 -5.89 9.57
C TYR A 33 3.78 -7.30 9.99
N ASP A 34 4.02 -7.47 11.29
CA ASP A 34 4.33 -8.77 11.88
C ASP A 34 3.04 -9.61 11.99
N SER A 35 2.89 -10.63 11.16
CA SER A 35 1.70 -11.49 11.11
C SER A 35 1.47 -12.28 12.41
N LYS A 36 2.49 -12.38 13.27
CA LYS A 36 2.34 -12.99 14.60
C LYS A 36 1.67 -12.05 15.61
N LYS A 37 1.61 -10.75 15.33
CA LYS A 37 1.09 -9.73 16.25
C LYS A 37 -0.12 -8.98 15.70
N PHE A 38 -0.27 -8.94 14.38
CA PHE A 38 -1.35 -8.23 13.72
C PHE A 38 -2.02 -9.11 12.68
N GLN A 39 -3.35 -9.00 12.60
CA GLN A 39 -4.17 -9.61 11.58
C GLN A 39 -4.72 -8.51 10.66
N PHE A 40 -4.57 -8.70 9.34
CA PHE A 40 -5.22 -7.87 8.34
C PHE A 40 -6.73 -8.04 8.42
N GLN A 41 -7.45 -6.93 8.47
CA GLN A 41 -8.92 -6.91 8.46
C GLN A 41 -9.44 -6.47 7.09
N ASP A 42 -9.04 -5.26 6.67
CA ASP A 42 -9.48 -4.69 5.40
C ASP A 42 -8.48 -3.62 4.90
N SER A 43 -8.69 -3.14 3.67
CA SER A 43 -7.99 -2.02 3.07
C SER A 43 -8.97 -1.04 2.44
N ILE A 44 -8.72 0.26 2.59
CA ILE A 44 -9.52 1.26 1.87
C ILE A 44 -9.20 1.16 0.37
N PRO A 45 -10.21 1.06 -0.52
CA PRO A 45 -9.97 0.98 -1.95
C PRO A 45 -9.19 2.18 -2.49
N MET A 46 -8.22 1.93 -3.36
CA MET A 46 -7.52 2.98 -4.10
C MET A 46 -8.48 3.75 -5.02
N PRO A 47 -8.17 5.01 -5.36
CA PRO A 47 -8.89 5.72 -6.42
C PRO A 47 -8.91 4.91 -7.72
N THR A 48 -10.01 5.02 -8.46
CA THR A 48 -10.16 4.33 -9.74
C THR A 48 -9.15 4.84 -10.77
N HIS A 49 -8.85 4.04 -11.79
CA HIS A 49 -7.93 4.46 -12.85
C HIS A 49 -8.37 5.75 -13.55
N GLU A 50 -9.68 5.93 -13.76
CA GLU A 50 -10.25 7.14 -14.34
C GLU A 50 -9.95 8.38 -13.47
N GLN A 51 -10.13 8.28 -12.14
CA GLN A 51 -9.81 9.38 -11.21
C GLN A 51 -8.31 9.71 -11.18
N VAL A 52 -7.44 8.70 -11.27
CA VAL A 52 -5.98 8.90 -11.25
C VAL A 52 -5.48 9.56 -12.54
N THR A 53 -6.12 9.25 -13.67
CA THR A 53 -5.69 9.70 -15.00
C THR A 53 -6.44 10.93 -15.52
N GLU A 54 -7.41 11.45 -14.76
CA GLU A 54 -8.21 12.62 -15.11
C GLU A 54 -7.35 13.82 -15.58
N PHE A 55 -6.16 14.01 -14.98
CA PHE A 55 -5.20 15.06 -15.33
C PHE A 55 -3.92 14.50 -15.95
N THR A 56 -4.01 13.39 -16.69
CA THR A 56 -2.91 12.64 -17.33
C THR A 56 -2.02 11.83 -16.37
N ALA A 57 -1.58 12.45 -15.28
CA ALA A 57 -0.72 11.82 -14.28
C ALA A 57 -0.87 12.51 -12.92
N LEU A 58 -0.18 11.99 -11.90
CA LEU A 58 -0.07 12.61 -10.59
C LEU A 58 1.29 13.33 -10.44
N PRO A 59 1.39 14.35 -9.55
CA PRO A 59 0.30 14.96 -8.78
C PRO A 59 -0.67 15.75 -9.67
N SER A 60 -1.84 16.08 -9.13
CA SER A 60 -2.89 16.87 -9.80
C SER A 60 -3.58 17.83 -8.84
N CYS A 61 -4.54 18.62 -9.35
CA CYS A 61 -5.33 19.52 -8.50
C CYS A 61 -6.26 18.79 -7.51
N LYS A 62 -6.54 17.49 -7.71
CA LYS A 62 -7.36 16.66 -6.81
C LYS A 62 -6.53 15.75 -5.91
N ILE A 63 -5.37 15.31 -6.38
CA ILE A 63 -4.49 14.38 -5.67
C ILE A 63 -3.11 15.02 -5.55
N PRO A 64 -2.68 15.44 -4.35
CA PRO A 64 -1.55 16.36 -4.18
C PRO A 64 -0.17 15.69 -4.25
N SER A 65 -0.10 14.36 -4.38
CA SER A 65 1.13 13.57 -4.44
C SER A 65 1.14 12.71 -5.70
N ASP A 66 2.31 12.37 -6.21
CA ASP A 66 2.51 11.33 -7.23
C ASP A 66 2.27 9.90 -6.70
N TYR A 67 2.22 9.76 -5.37
CA TYR A 67 1.91 8.53 -4.67
C TYR A 67 0.45 8.47 -4.19
N LEU A 68 -0.13 7.28 -4.23
CA LEU A 68 -1.42 6.96 -3.64
C LEU A 68 -1.23 6.39 -2.23
N ALA A 69 -2.01 6.90 -1.29
CA ALA A 69 -1.94 6.45 0.10
C ALA A 69 -2.44 5.01 0.23
N ILE A 70 -1.61 4.14 0.79
CA ILE A 70 -2.01 2.81 1.26
C ILE A 70 -2.64 2.97 2.63
N VAL A 71 -3.87 2.48 2.81
CA VAL A 71 -4.57 2.51 4.09
C VAL A 71 -5.06 1.11 4.41
N THR A 72 -4.53 0.53 5.48
CA THR A 72 -4.80 -0.83 5.93
C THR A 72 -5.34 -0.81 7.35
N GLU A 73 -6.40 -1.56 7.60
CA GLU A 73 -6.88 -1.85 8.94
C GLU A 73 -6.21 -3.13 9.47
N LEU A 74 -5.58 -3.00 10.64
CA LEU A 74 -4.91 -4.09 11.34
C LEU A 74 -5.52 -4.26 12.73
N GLU A 75 -5.92 -5.48 13.05
CA GLU A 75 -6.28 -5.86 14.43
C GLU A 75 -5.04 -6.41 15.14
N MET A 76 -4.76 -5.91 16.34
CA MET A 76 -3.71 -6.47 17.19
C MET A 76 -4.19 -7.76 17.85
N LEU A 77 -3.44 -8.84 17.64
CA LEU A 77 -3.69 -10.13 18.26
C LEU A 77 -3.42 -10.05 19.77
N LYS A 78 -4.32 -10.61 20.58
CA LYS A 78 -4.13 -10.65 22.04
C LYS A 78 -2.98 -11.60 22.37
N SER A 79 -2.01 -11.11 23.12
CA SER A 79 -1.01 -11.95 23.78
C SER A 79 -1.67 -12.74 24.91
N HIS A 80 -1.61 -14.06 24.84
CA HIS A 80 -1.93 -14.95 25.96
C HIS A 80 -0.90 -14.84 27.09
#